data_AF-J9R3E5-F1
#
_entry.id   AF-J9R3E5-F1
#
_cell.length_a   1.000
_cell.length_b   1.000
_cell.length_c   1.000
_cell.angle_alpha   90.00
_cell.angle_beta   90.00
_cell.angle_gamma   90.00
#
_symmetry.space_group_name_H-M   'P 1'
#
loop_
_entity.id
_entity.type
_entity.pdbx_description
1 polymer ?
#
loop_
_entity_poly.entity_id
_entity_poly.type
_entity_poly.pdbx_seq_one_letter_code
_entity_poly.pdbx_strand_id
1 'polypeptide(L)' 'MAVLWRVTVKKKYGTVASGMWIELLFQNNSQIPMQEDIRNALNAKYGKNTLNGTIPKEFLEIVKL' A
#
# COMPACT_ATOMS: atom_id res chain seq x y z
N MET A 1 -5.96 17.32 -11.07
CA MET A 1 -4.59 17.14 -10.53
C MET A 1 -4.49 15.72 -10.00
N ALA A 2 -3.38 15.02 -10.25
CA ALA A 2 -3.16 13.69 -9.71
C ALA A 2 -2.25 13.76 -8.49
N VAL A 3 -2.49 12.90 -7.49
CA VAL A 3 -1.64 12.77 -6.30
C VAL A 3 -1.04 11.38 -6.28
N LEU A 4 0.28 11.30 -6.17
CA LEU A 4 1.01 10.06 -6.05
C LEU A 4 1.30 9.78 -4.58
N TRP A 5 1.11 8.55 -4.15
CA TRP A 5 1.45 8.09 -2.82
C TRP A 5 2.37 6.88 -2.93
N ARG A 6 3.42 6.87 -2.13
CA ARG A 6 4.26 5.69 -1.92
C ARG A 6 3.90 5.04 -0.60
N VAL A 7 3.65 3.74 -0.65
CA VAL A 7 3.39 2.93 0.56
C VAL A 7 4.46 1.86 0.69
N THR A 8 5.22 1.90 1.79
CA THR A 8 6.33 0.98 2.07
C THR A 8 6.01 0.16 3.31
N VAL A 9 6.23 -1.14 3.24
CA VAL A 9 6.02 -2.06 4.36
C VAL A 9 7.28 -2.07 5.22
N LYS A 10 7.20 -1.54 6.43
CA LYS A 10 8.32 -1.45 7.38
C LYS A 10 8.60 -2.79 8.08
N LYS A 11 7.55 -3.58 8.31
CA LYS A 11 7.59 -4.81 9.11
C LYS A 11 6.92 -5.95 8.36
N LYS A 12 7.46 -7.16 8.49
CA LYS A 12 6.86 -8.37 7.91
C LYS A 12 5.45 -8.58 8.48
N TYR A 13 4.48 -8.84 7.62
CA TYR A 13 3.11 -9.17 8.00
C TYR A 13 2.54 -10.24 7.06
N GLY A 14 2.24 -11.42 7.61
CA GLY A 14 1.85 -12.58 6.81
C GLY A 14 2.90 -12.89 5.74
N THR A 15 2.48 -12.83 4.48
CA THR A 15 3.28 -13.04 3.26
C THR A 15 3.95 -11.78 2.73
N VAL A 16 3.64 -10.60 3.29
CA VAL A 16 4.26 -9.34 2.90
C VAL A 16 5.56 -9.15 3.69
N ALA A 17 6.68 -9.05 2.97
CA ALA A 17 7.99 -8.82 3.60
C ALA A 17 8.25 -7.33 3.87
N SER A 18 9.10 -7.08 4.87
CA SER A 18 9.70 -5.76 5.07
C SER A 18 10.45 -5.32 3.81
N GLY A 19 10.29 -4.04 3.44
CA GLY A 19 10.89 -3.44 2.24
C GLY A 19 10.03 -3.54 0.97
N MET A 20 8.93 -4.31 0.98
CA MET A 20 7.96 -4.28 -0.11
C MET A 20 7.29 -2.91 -0.20
N TRP A 21 7.07 -2.41 -1.40
CA TRP A 21 6.47 -1.09 -1.60
C TRP A 21 5.60 -1.03 -2.84
N ILE A 22 4.61 -0.14 -2.81
CA ILE A 22 3.72 0.15 -3.92
C ILE A 22 3.61 1.66 -4.12
N GLU A 23 3.18 2.04 -5.31
CA GLU A 23 2.82 3.41 -5.66
C GLU A 23 1.35 3.44 -6.04
N LEU A 24 0.62 4.43 -5.54
CA LEU A 24 -0.80 4.63 -5.73
C LEU A 24 -1.04 6.03 -6.30
N LEU A 25 -1.57 6.09 -7.51
CA LEU A 25 -1.91 7.35 -8.18
C LEU A 25 -3.42 7.57 -8.09
N PHE A 26 -3.83 8.63 -7.39
CA PHE A 26 -5.23 9.05 -7.34
C PHE A 26 -5.44 10.26 -8.23
N GLN A 27 -6.33 10.13 -9.22
CA GLN A 27 -6.75 11.26 -10.05
C GLN A 27 -7.89 12.01 -9.37
N ASN A 28 -7.76 13.34 -9.27
CA ASN A 28 -8.76 14.24 -8.70
C ASN A 28 -9.14 13.99 -7.23
N ASN A 29 -8.34 13.20 -6.51
CA ASN A 29 -8.56 12.93 -5.10
C ASN A 29 -7.24 13.07 -4.33
N SER A 30 -7.24 13.89 -3.29
CA SER A 30 -6.08 14.10 -2.38
C SER A 30 -6.18 13.27 -1.11
N GLN A 31 -7.13 12.33 -1.03
CA GLN A 31 -7.27 11.47 0.14
C GLN A 31 -6.03 10.58 0.34
N ILE A 32 -5.72 10.33 1.60
CA ILE A 32 -4.72 9.34 2.00
C ILE A 32 -5.22 7.96 1.53
N PRO A 33 -4.35 7.10 0.94
CA PRO A 33 -4.74 5.76 0.52
C PRO A 33 -5.41 4.97 1.62
N MET A 34 -6.54 4.34 1.31
CA MET A 34 -7.22 3.47 2.27
C MET A 34 -6.54 2.10 2.33
N GLN A 35 -6.81 1.37 3.42
CA GLN A 35 -6.28 0.02 3.59
C GLN A 35 -6.65 -0.92 2.43
N GLU A 36 -7.84 -0.76 1.87
CA GLU A 36 -8.30 -1.54 0.72
C GLU A 36 -7.49 -1.22 -0.55
N ASP A 37 -7.21 0.06 -0.84
CA ASP A 37 -6.37 0.47 -1.97
C ASP A 37 -4.98 -0.16 -1.87
N ILE A 38 -4.39 -0.10 -0.66
CA ILE A 38 -3.07 -0.65 -0.37
C ILE A 38 -3.06 -2.17 -0.55
N ARG A 39 -4.07 -2.87 -0.01
CA ARG A 39 -4.21 -4.32 -0.17
C ARG A 39 -4.34 -4.70 -1.64
N ASN A 40 -5.20 -4.01 -2.37
CA ASN A 40 -5.47 -4.30 -3.78
C ASN A 40 -4.21 -4.07 -4.63
N ALA A 41 -3.48 -2.97 -4.40
CA ALA A 41 -2.24 -2.68 -5.11
C ALA A 41 -1.09 -3.62 -4.74
N LEU A 42 -0.96 -4.03 -3.47
CA LEU A 42 0.02 -5.04 -3.06
C LEU A 42 -0.27 -6.38 -3.75
N ASN A 43 -1.53 -6.82 -3.76
CA ASN A 43 -1.94 -8.05 -4.43
C ASN A 43 -1.78 -7.95 -5.96
N ALA A 44 -1.97 -6.77 -6.55
CA ALA A 44 -1.74 -6.56 -7.98
C ALA A 44 -0.24 -6.61 -8.34
N LYS A 45 0.63 -6.01 -7.52
CA LYS A 45 2.07 -5.94 -7.78
C LYS A 45 2.83 -7.23 -7.47
N TYR A 46 2.48 -7.89 -6.36
CA TYR A 46 3.25 -9.02 -5.82
C TYR A 46 2.54 -10.37 -5.95
N GLY A 47 1.31 -10.40 -6.48
CA GLY A 47 0.53 -11.61 -6.74
C GLY A 47 -0.77 -11.71 -5.94
N LYS A 48 -1.75 -12.42 -6.49
CA LYS A 48 -3.04 -12.58 -5.82
C LYS A 48 -2.83 -13.32 -4.50
N ASN A 49 -3.37 -12.76 -3.40
CA ASN A 49 -3.21 -13.23 -2.01
C ASN A 49 -1.87 -12.93 -1.32
N THR A 50 -1.03 -11.99 -1.82
CA THR A 50 0.13 -11.49 -1.04
C THR A 50 -0.30 -10.88 0.28
N LEU A 51 -1.49 -10.28 0.37
CA LEU A 51 -2.09 -9.84 1.61
C LEU A 51 -3.54 -10.30 1.69
N ASN A 52 -3.81 -11.20 2.64
CA ASN A 52 -5.15 -11.69 2.93
C ASN A 52 -5.66 -11.04 4.23
N GLY A 53 -6.08 -9.78 4.13
CA GLY A 53 -6.54 -8.98 5.27
C GLY A 53 -6.08 -7.53 5.21
N THR A 54 -6.11 -6.87 6.36
CA THR A 54 -5.70 -5.48 6.55
C THR A 54 -4.36 -5.43 7.28
N ILE A 55 -3.37 -4.76 6.68
CA ILE A 55 -2.08 -4.52 7.37
C ILE A 55 -2.28 -3.41 8.42
N PRO A 56 -1.81 -3.59 9.66
CA PRO A 56 -1.85 -2.51 10.64
C PRO A 56 -1.07 -1.29 10.15
N LYS A 57 -1.62 -0.07 10.32
CA LYS A 57 -1.05 1.16 9.73
C LYS A 57 0.38 1.43 10.20
N GLU A 58 0.73 1.01 11.41
CA GLU A 58 2.06 1.16 12.00
C GLU A 58 3.13 0.25 11.35
N PHE A 59 2.73 -0.70 10.51
CA PHE A 59 3.62 -1.53 9.68
C PHE A 59 3.87 -0.88 8.32
N LEU A 60 3.19 0.22 8.01
CA LEU A 60 3.28 0.93 6.74
C LEU A 60 3.88 2.32 6.93
N GLU A 61 4.70 2.71 5.97
CA GLU A 61 5.01 4.09 5.68
C GLU A 61 4.13 4.56 4.55
N ILE A 62 3.38 5.64 4.73
CA ILE A 62 2.57 6.23 3.66
C ILE A 62 3.07 7.66 3.45
N VAL A 63 3.64 7.92 2.26
CA VAL A 63 4.25 9.20 1.92
C VAL A 63 3.58 9.74 0.66
N LYS A 64 3.18 11.02 0.69
CA LYS A 64 2.71 11.75 -0.50
C LYS A 64 3.93 12.19 -1.30
N LEU A 65 3.96 11.88 -2.60
CA LEU A 65 4.98 12.28 -3.56
C LEU A 65 4.52 13.49 -4.38
#